data_AF-A0A7C0YGV2-F1
#
_entry.id   AF-A0A7C0YGV2-F1
#
_cell.length_a   1.000
_cell.length_b   1.000
_cell.length_c   1.000
_cell.angle_alpha   90.00
_cell.angle_beta   90.00
_cell.angle_gamma   90.00
#
_symmetry.space_group_name_H-M   'P 1'
#
loop_
_entity.id
_entity.type
_entity.pdbx_description
1 polymer ?
#
loop_
_entity_poly.entity_id
_entity_poly.type
_entity_poly.pdbx_seq_one_letter_code
_entity_poly.pdbx_strand_id
1 'polypeptide(L)'
;VAYCPDVIAELCISDDPSYTTGYIAIKPEGYIRIPNIKSRGCPSGGRAYFLKSRCNVSGVIDYLEKRPVMVTEPSRLNGIIEAYEFIRSINH
;
A
#
# COMPACT_ATOMS: atom_id res chain seq x y z
N VAL A 1 0.42 6.49 6.13
CA VAL A 1 -0.43 5.28 6.05
C VAL A 1 0.17 4.10 6.79
N ALA A 2 1.32 3.56 6.38
CA ALA A 2 1.91 2.35 6.98
C ALA A 2 2.13 2.40 8.51
N TYR A 3 2.32 3.60 9.08
CA TYR A 3 2.48 3.82 10.52
C TYR A 3 1.16 3.88 11.31
N CYS A 4 0.00 3.92 10.65
CA CYS A 4 -1.27 3.82 11.35
C CYS A 4 -1.42 2.38 11.90
N PRO A 5 -1.61 2.17 13.22
CA PRO A 5 -1.64 0.83 13.83
C PRO A 5 -2.73 -0.09 13.26
N ASP A 6 -3.82 0.49 12.78
CA ASP A 6 -5.01 -0.22 12.33
C ASP A 6 -5.07 -0.48 10.82
N VAL A 7 -4.22 0.19 10.04
CA VAL A 7 -4.02 -0.14 8.62
C VAL A 7 -3.09 -1.35 8.52
N ILE A 8 -3.52 -2.38 7.79
CA ILE A 8 -2.77 -3.60 7.51
C ILE A 8 -2.02 -3.46 6.19
N ALA A 9 -2.71 -2.94 5.17
CA ALA A 9 -2.14 -2.75 3.84
C ALA A 9 -2.78 -1.56 3.11
N GLU A 10 -2.10 -1.09 2.07
CA GLU A 10 -2.59 -0.13 1.08
C GLU A 10 -2.37 -0.68 -0.32
N LEU A 11 -3.39 -0.63 -1.17
CA LEU A 11 -3.27 -0.80 -2.62
C LEU A 11 -3.45 0.56 -3.28
N CYS A 12 -2.53 0.93 -4.17
CA CYS A 12 -2.60 2.18 -4.91
C CYS A 12 -2.39 1.92 -6.40
N ILE A 13 -3.32 2.44 -7.20
CA ILE A 13 -3.28 2.45 -8.66
C ILE A 13 -3.40 3.91 -9.08
N SER A 14 -2.47 4.38 -9.92
CA SER A 14 -2.54 5.75 -10.45
C SER A 14 -3.80 5.93 -11.30
N ASP A 15 -4.39 7.11 -11.26
CA ASP A 15 -5.45 7.59 -12.16
C ASP A 15 -4.89 8.18 -13.47
N ASP A 16 -3.60 8.51 -13.53
CA ASP A 16 -2.92 8.97 -14.75
C ASP A 16 -2.94 7.86 -15.84
N PRO A 17 -3.58 8.08 -17.00
CA PRO A 17 -3.66 7.09 -18.07
C PRO A 17 -2.30 6.63 -18.61
N SER A 18 -1.25 7.44 -18.46
CA SER A 18 0.10 7.15 -18.90
C SER A 18 0.90 6.31 -17.90
N TYR A 19 0.49 6.25 -16.63
CA TYR A 19 1.22 5.60 -15.56
C TYR A 19 0.60 4.26 -15.17
N THR A 20 1.23 3.15 -15.58
CA THR A 20 0.68 1.79 -15.37
C THR A 20 1.29 1.06 -14.17
N THR A 21 2.19 1.70 -13.42
CA THR A 21 2.76 1.11 -12.20
C THR A 21 1.86 1.43 -11.00
N GLY A 22 1.49 0.41 -10.24
CA GLY A 22 0.88 0.56 -8.93
C GLY A 22 1.81 0.07 -7.83
N TYR A 23 1.29 0.04 -6.61
CA TYR A 23 1.98 -0.60 -5.50
C TYR A 23 1.01 -1.23 -4.51
N ILE A 24 1.52 -2.21 -3.77
CA ILE A 24 0.96 -2.66 -2.51
C ILE A 24 1.96 -2.36 -1.40
N ALA A 25 1.51 -1.71 -0.33
CA ALA A 25 2.30 -1.47 0.86
C ALA A 25 1.70 -2.28 2.01
N ILE A 26 2.49 -3.16 2.62
CA ILE A 26 2.05 -4.06 3.68
C ILE A 26 3.11 -4.10 4.79
N LYS A 27 2.69 -4.13 6.07
CA LYS A 27 3.62 -4.01 7.20
C LYS A 27 4.78 -5.04 7.24
N PRO A 28 4.57 -6.34 6.99
CA PRO A 28 5.65 -7.33 6.89
C PRO A 28 6.61 -7.11 5.70
N GLU A 29 6.10 -6.84 4.50
CA GLU A 29 6.92 -6.87 3.26
C GLU A 29 7.36 -5.48 2.77
N GLY A 30 6.85 -4.42 3.37
CA GLY A 30 7.15 -3.04 2.98
C GLY A 30 6.39 -2.61 1.73
N TYR A 31 7.08 -1.90 0.83
CA TYR A 31 6.51 -1.26 -0.35
C TYR A 31 6.89 -2.04 -1.62
N ILE A 32 5.90 -2.67 -2.25
CA ILE A 32 6.08 -3.54 -3.42
C ILE A 32 5.45 -2.89 -4.64
N ARG A 33 6.26 -2.66 -5.68
CA ARG A 33 5.79 -2.08 -6.95
C ARG A 33 5.24 -3.17 -7.86
N ILE A 34 4.08 -2.90 -8.45
CA ILE A 34 3.40 -3.81 -9.37
C ILE A 34 3.36 -3.13 -10.75
N PRO A 35 4.23 -3.51 -11.69
CA PRO A 35 4.17 -2.99 -13.05
C PRO A 35 2.92 -3.50 -13.77
N ASN A 36 2.39 -2.71 -14.71
CA ASN A 36 1.25 -3.08 -15.55
C ASN A 36 -0.03 -3.47 -14.79
N ILE A 37 -0.28 -2.87 -13.61
CA ILE A 37 -1.48 -3.15 -12.81
C ILE A 37 -2.78 -2.70 -13.50
N LYS A 38 -2.66 -1.78 -14.47
CA LYS A 38 -3.75 -1.34 -15.34
C LYS A 38 -3.26 -1.20 -16.77
N SER A 39 -4.21 -1.26 -17.71
CA SER A 39 -3.95 -1.01 -19.13
C SER A 39 -3.53 0.45 -19.36
N ARG A 40 -2.59 0.68 -20.29
CA ARG A 40 -2.23 2.02 -20.74
C ARG A 40 -3.45 2.71 -21.35
N GLY A 41 -3.67 3.98 -21.01
CA GLY A 41 -4.85 4.75 -21.42
C GLY A 41 -6.03 4.61 -20.47
N CYS A 42 -6.00 3.70 -19.49
CA CYS A 42 -7.08 3.56 -18.51
C CYS A 42 -7.00 4.67 -17.44
N PRO A 43 -8.05 5.52 -17.29
CA PRO A 43 -8.07 6.58 -16.27
C PRO A 43 -8.46 6.06 -14.88
N SER A 44 -8.90 4.81 -14.76
CA SER A 44 -9.33 4.24 -13.49
C SER A 44 -8.12 4.05 -12.56
N GLY A 45 -8.12 4.79 -11.46
CA GLY A 45 -7.16 4.69 -10.37
C GLY A 45 -7.86 4.80 -9.02
N GLY A 46 -7.07 4.78 -7.96
CA GLY A 46 -7.58 4.92 -6.61
C GLY A 46 -6.67 4.29 -5.57
N ARG A 47 -7.11 4.42 -4.32
CA ARG A 47 -6.43 3.86 -3.16
C ARG A 47 -7.43 3.07 -2.32
N ALA A 48 -7.02 1.88 -1.90
CA ALA A 48 -7.77 1.06 -0.97
C ALA A 48 -6.90 0.80 0.26
N TYR A 49 -7.46 1.07 1.45
CA TYR A 49 -6.83 0.78 2.73
C TYR A 49 -7.49 -0.44 3.36
N PHE A 50 -6.70 -1.46 3.67
CA PHE A 50 -7.14 -2.66 4.36
C PHE A 50 -6.96 -2.46 5.86
N LEU A 51 -8.04 -2.54 6.63
CA LEU A 51 -8.04 -2.29 8.07
C LEU A 51 -8.25 -3.57 8.87
N LYS A 52 -7.82 -3.57 10.13
CA LYS A 52 -8.16 -4.65 11.08
C LYS A 52 -9.68 -4.72 11.29
N SER A 53 -10.23 -5.93 11.41
CA SER A 53 -11.69 -6.15 11.48
C SER A 53 -12.42 -5.45 12.64
N ARG A 54 -11.72 -5.12 13.73
CA ARG A 54 -12.27 -4.39 14.89
C ARG A 54 -11.63 -3.01 15.09
N CYS A 55 -11.19 -2.36 14.01
CA CYS A 55 -10.59 -1.04 14.08
C CYS A 55 -11.60 0.07 14.38
N ASN A 56 -11.13 1.15 15.00
CA ASN A 56 -11.89 2.39 15.12
C ASN A 56 -11.69 3.23 13.86
N VAL A 57 -12.61 3.15 12.90
CA VAL A 57 -12.50 3.83 11.60
C VAL A 57 -12.34 5.36 11.75
N SER A 58 -13.06 6.00 12.68
CA SER A 58 -12.90 7.45 12.89
C SER A 58 -11.50 7.80 13.40
N GLY A 59 -10.95 6.98 14.30
CA GLY A 59 -9.57 7.14 14.76
C GLY A 59 -8.53 6.93 13.65
N VAL A 60 -8.80 6.05 12.69
CA VAL A 60 -7.96 5.88 11.49
C VAL A 60 -8.00 7.13 10.62
N ILE A 61 -9.20 7.66 10.34
CA ILE A 61 -9.37 8.89 9.56
C ILE A 61 -8.63 10.05 10.24
N ASP A 62 -8.88 10.27 11.53
CA ASP A 62 -8.21 11.32 12.30
C ASP A 62 -6.69 11.17 12.28
N TYR A 63 -6.17 9.95 12.43
CA TYR A 63 -4.74 9.70 12.34
C TYR A 63 -4.20 10.08 10.95
N LEU A 64 -4.87 9.66 9.88
CA LEU A 64 -4.42 9.88 8.51
C LEU A 64 -4.48 11.36 8.10
N GLU A 65 -5.46 12.12 8.59
CA GLU A 65 -5.65 13.52 8.22
C GLU A 65 -4.86 14.50 9.11
N LYS A 66 -4.72 14.20 10.41
CA LYS A 66 -4.30 15.19 11.41
C LYS A 66 -2.97 14.88 12.08
N ARG A 67 -2.45 13.65 12.00
CA ARG A 67 -1.22 13.28 12.69
C ARG A 67 0.01 13.50 11.80
N PRO A 68 0.89 14.46 12.13
CA PRO A 68 2.14 14.63 11.38
C PRO A 68 3.07 13.44 11.61
N VAL A 69 3.73 12.99 10.55
CA VAL A 69 4.73 11.91 10.58
C VAL A 69 5.95 12.36 9.79
N MET A 70 7.14 12.16 10.35
CA MET A 70 8.41 12.43 9.68
C MET A 70 9.07 11.10 9.30
N VAL A 71 9.45 10.96 8.04
CA VAL A 71 10.24 9.82 7.56
C VAL A 71 11.71 10.21 7.64
N THR A 72 12.45 9.57 8.52
CA THR A 72 13.87 9.88 8.77
C THR A 72 14.82 8.93 8.07
N GLU A 73 14.37 7.72 7.77
CA GLU A 73 15.18 6.66 7.15
C GLU A 73 14.40 5.97 6.03
N PRO A 74 15.07 5.60 4.92
CA PRO A 74 14.45 4.80 3.89
C PRO A 74 14.20 3.37 4.39
N SER A 75 13.11 2.76 3.93
CA SER A 75 12.86 1.34 4.14
C SER A 75 13.90 0.49 3.41
N ARG A 76 14.10 -0.75 3.87
CA ARG A 76 14.97 -1.72 3.20
C ARG A 76 14.50 -1.91 1.76
N LEU A 77 15.46 -1.88 0.83
CA LEU A 77 15.22 -2.22 -0.56
C LEU A 77 15.27 -3.73 -0.70
N ASN A 78 14.09 -4.33 -0.88
CA ASN A 78 13.98 -5.72 -1.27
C ASN A 78 14.11 -5.84 -2.80
N GLY A 79 14.66 -6.95 -3.27
CA GLY A 79 14.76 -7.24 -4.70
C GLY A 79 13.41 -7.56 -5.35
N ILE A 80 13.45 -8.19 -6.51
CA ILE A 80 12.22 -8.70 -7.15
C ILE A 80 11.66 -9.82 -6.29
N ILE A 81 10.36 -9.74 -5.99
CA ILE A 81 9.61 -10.78 -5.28
C ILE A 81 8.66 -11.41 -6.29
N GLU A 82 8.75 -12.73 -6.44
CA GLU A 82 7.80 -13.49 -7.24
C GLU A 82 6.43 -13.54 -6.57
N ALA A 83 5.35 -13.58 -7.35
CA ALA A 83 4.00 -13.53 -6.80
C ALA A 83 3.72 -14.65 -5.78
N TYR A 84 4.30 -15.84 -5.98
CA TYR A 84 4.13 -16.96 -5.06
C TYR A 84 4.88 -16.76 -3.74
N GLU A 85 6.07 -16.13 -3.76
CA GLU A 85 6.82 -15.77 -2.54
C GLU A 85 6.04 -14.74 -1.73
N PHE A 86 5.48 -13.74 -2.43
CA PHE A 86 4.62 -12.75 -1.80
C PHE A 86 3.39 -13.40 -1.12
N ILE A 87 2.65 -14.25 -1.84
CA ILE A 87 1.47 -14.93 -1.28
C ILE A 87 1.83 -15.78 -0.06
N ARG A 88 2.98 -16.47 -0.09
CA ARG A 88 3.45 -17.23 1.08
C ARG A 88 3.74 -16.31 2.26
N SER A 89 4.42 -15.19 2.04
CA SER A 89 4.83 -14.27 3.10
C SER A 89 3.65 -13.69 3.92
N ILE A 90 2.48 -13.52 3.30
CA ILE A 90 1.30 -12.92 3.94
C ILE A 90 0.34 -13.94 4.58
N ASN A 91 0.57 -15.25 4.37
CA ASN A 91 -0.28 -16.33 4.87
C ASN A 91 0.31 -17.06 6.10
N HIS A 92 1.42 -16.56 6.65
CA HIS A 92 2.07 -17.05 7.87
C HIS A 92 1.84 -16.09 9.04
#